data_AF-A0A4Q3B8R3-F1
#
_entry.id   AF-A0A4Q3B8R3-F1
#
_cell.length_a   1.000
_cell.length_b   1.000
_cell.length_c   1.000
_cell.angle_alpha   90.00
_cell.angle_beta   90.00
_cell.angle_gamma   90.00
#
_symmetry.space_group_name_H-M   'P 1'
#
loop_
_entity.id
_entity.type
_entity.pdbx_description
1 polymer ?
#
loop_
_entity_poly.entity_id
_entity_poly.type
_entity_poly.pdbx_seq_one_letter_code
_entity_poly.pdbx_strand_id
1 'polypeptide(L)' 'MNNQLQNIPSIDLADFTSGNKERKSKFIKQLGEAYENIGFVAIKSHYLTDEIANELYKQSKAFFDLPIYGF' A
#
# COMPACT_ATOMS: atom_id res chain seq x y z
N MET A 1 3.56 -0.56 27.84
CA MET A 1 3.22 0.04 26.54
C MET A 1 2.65 -1.07 25.66
N ASN A 2 1.38 -0.99 25.29
CA ASN A 2 0.71 -2.03 24.50
C ASN A 2 1.22 -2.01 23.07
N ASN A 3 1.67 -3.17 22.61
CA ASN A 3 2.45 -3.38 21.40
C ASN A 3 1.55 -3.49 20.16
N GLN A 4 0.62 -2.55 19.97
CA GLN A 4 -0.40 -2.59 18.89
C GLN A 4 0.17 -2.34 17.48
N LEU A 5 1.43 -1.92 17.36
CA LEU A 5 2.13 -1.71 16.09
C LEU A 5 2.83 -2.97 15.54
N GLN A 6 2.77 -4.12 16.25
CA GLN A 6 3.60 -5.27 15.91
C GLN A 6 3.28 -5.92 14.56
N ASN A 7 2.07 -5.76 14.00
CA ASN A 7 1.73 -6.29 12.69
C ASN A 7 0.67 -5.41 12.01
N ILE A 8 1.09 -4.51 11.13
CA ILE A 8 0.16 -3.82 10.22
C ILE A 8 -0.55 -4.90 9.38
N PRO A 9 -1.89 -4.96 9.37
CA PRO A 9 -2.62 -5.92 8.56
C PRO A 9 -2.23 -5.77 7.10
N SER A 10 -1.74 -6.86 6.51
CA SER A 10 -1.40 -6.90 5.10
C SER A 10 -2.40 -7.79 4.36
N ILE A 11 -3.12 -7.19 3.40
CA ILE A 11 -4.11 -7.86 2.57
C ILE A 11 -3.70 -7.84 1.10
N ASP A 12 -4.21 -8.77 0.29
CA ASP A 12 -3.86 -8.91 -1.12
C ASP A 12 -5.02 -8.45 -2.00
N LEU A 13 -4.80 -7.44 -2.86
CA LEU A 13 -5.81 -6.95 -3.80
C LEU A 13 -6.29 -8.04 -4.76
N ALA A 14 -5.46 -9.05 -5.04
CA ALA A 14 -5.84 -10.18 -5.88
C ALA A 14 -7.02 -10.98 -5.30
N ASP A 15 -7.18 -11.03 -3.97
CA ASP A 15 -8.34 -11.69 -3.35
C ASP A 15 -9.65 -10.98 -3.73
N PHE A 16 -9.61 -9.64 -3.83
CA PHE A 16 -10.76 -8.83 -4.23
C PHE A 16 -11.10 -8.96 -5.72
N THR A 17 -10.09 -9.03 -6.59
CA THR A 17 -10.26 -9.06 -8.06
C THR A 17 -10.35 -10.47 -8.64
N SER A 18 -10.12 -11.52 -7.84
CA SER A 18 -10.08 -12.93 -8.29
C SER A 18 -11.38 -13.49 -8.90
N GLY A 19 -12.52 -12.81 -8.74
CA GLY A 19 -13.84 -13.33 -9.14
C GLY A 19 -14.42 -14.40 -8.20
N ASN A 20 -13.64 -14.89 -7.23
CA ASN A 20 -14.10 -15.80 -6.19
C ASN A 20 -14.81 -15.01 -5.07
N LYS A 21 -16.07 -15.38 -4.77
CA LYS A 21 -16.92 -14.65 -3.81
C LYS A 21 -16.39 -14.74 -2.38
N GLU A 22 -15.85 -15.90 -2.00
CA GLU A 22 -15.35 -16.16 -0.66
C GLU A 22 -14.06 -15.35 -0.39
N ARG A 23 -13.13 -15.33 -1.35
CA ARG A 23 -11.91 -14.52 -1.29
C ARG A 23 -12.23 -13.02 -1.22
N LYS A 24 -13.19 -12.57 -2.03
CA LYS A 24 -13.66 -11.18 -1.99
C LYS A 24 -14.29 -10.81 -0.64
N SER A 25 -15.13 -11.68 -0.09
CA SER A 25 -15.76 -11.45 1.22
C SER A 25 -14.71 -11.40 2.34
N LYS A 26 -13.74 -12.30 2.32
CA LYS A 26 -12.60 -12.31 3.26
C LYS A 26 -11.81 -10.99 3.18
N PHE A 27 -11.46 -10.55 1.97
CA PHE A 27 -10.76 -9.27 1.76
C PHE A 27 -11.53 -8.09 2.36
N ILE A 28 -12.83 -7.99 2.10
CA ILE A 28 -13.68 -6.89 2.60
C ILE A 28 -13.74 -6.91 4.13
N LYS A 29 -13.89 -8.08 4.74
CA LYS A 29 -13.91 -8.25 6.20
C LYS A 29 -12.61 -7.77 6.84
N GLN A 30 -11.48 -8.22 6.30
CA GLN A 30 -10.15 -7.84 6.79
C GLN A 30 -9.86 -6.35 6.61
N LEU A 31 -10.33 -5.76 5.52
CA LEU A 31 -10.21 -4.32 5.28
C LEU A 31 -10.98 -3.50 6.32
N GLY A 32 -12.23 -3.89 6.61
CA GLY A 32 -13.04 -3.25 7.65
C GLY A 32 -12.38 -3.37 9.03
N GLU A 33 -11.98 -4.58 9.42
CA GLU A 33 -11.30 -4.82 10.70
C GLU A 33 -9.99 -4.01 10.84
N ALA A 34 -9.21 -3.85 9.75
CA ALA A 34 -7.99 -3.06 9.78
C ALA A 34 -8.27 -1.57 10.04
N TYR A 35 -9.28 -1.00 9.36
CA TYR A 35 -9.66 0.40 9.56
C TYR A 35 -10.29 0.66 10.93
N GLU A 36 -11.11 -0.27 11.45
CA GLU A 36 -11.73 -0.12 12.76
C GLU A 36 -10.73 -0.20 13.91
N ASN A 37 -9.76 -1.12 13.83
CA ASN A 37 -8.86 -1.39 14.96
C ASN A 37 -7.56 -0.57 14.95
N ILE A 38 -6.97 -0.36 13.77
CA ILE A 38 -5.62 0.21 13.62
C ILE A 38 -5.66 1.51 12.81
N GLY A 39 -6.67 1.68 11.94
CA GLY A 39 -6.81 2.83 11.05
C GLY A 39 -5.89 2.78 9.82
N PHE A 40 -5.07 1.74 9.69
CA PHE A 40 -4.11 1.54 8.61
C PHE A 40 -4.11 0.10 8.11
N VAL A 41 -3.84 -0.07 6.81
CA VAL A 41 -3.72 -1.37 6.16
C VAL A 41 -2.65 -1.30 5.07
N ALA A 42 -1.85 -2.36 4.93
CA ALA A 42 -0.92 -2.52 3.81
C ALA A 42 -1.56 -3.39 2.73
N ILE A 43 -1.68 -2.89 1.51
CA ILE A 43 -2.23 -3.64 0.38
C ILE A 43 -1.06 -4.17 -0.47
N LYS A 44 -1.14 -5.44 -0.91
CA LYS A 44 -0.23 -6.09 -1.85
C LYS A 44 -0.89 -6.27 -3.23
N SER A 45 -0.08 -6.56 -4.23
CA SER A 45 -0.54 -6.74 -5.63
C SER A 45 -1.25 -5.50 -6.19
N HIS A 46 -0.79 -4.31 -5.78
CA HIS A 46 -1.34 -3.01 -6.15
C HIS A 46 -0.95 -2.55 -7.58
N TYR A 47 -0.64 -3.50 -8.47
CA TYR A 47 -0.22 -3.28 -9.86
C TYR A 47 0.99 -2.36 -10.09
N LEU A 48 1.66 -1.90 -9.03
CA LEU A 48 2.90 -1.14 -9.13
C LEU A 48 4.05 -2.14 -9.16
N THR A 49 4.65 -2.32 -10.34
CA THR A 49 5.85 -3.12 -10.47
C THR A 49 7.05 -2.40 -9.84
N ASP A 50 8.08 -3.15 -9.47
CA ASP A 50 9.33 -2.57 -8.96
C ASP A 50 9.94 -1.59 -9.97
N GLU A 51 9.79 -1.86 -11.26
CA GLU A 51 10.23 -0.97 -12.35
C GLU A 51 9.53 0.39 -12.29
N ILE A 52 8.20 0.42 -12.21
CA ILE A 52 7.43 1.67 -12.15
C ILE A 52 7.74 2.41 -10.84
N ALA A 53 7.84 1.69 -9.73
CA ALA A 53 8.21 2.27 -8.44
C ALA A 53 9.59 2.93 -8.50
N ASN A 54 10.59 2.24 -9.05
CA ASN A 54 11.95 2.76 -9.20
C ASN A 54 12.00 4.00 -10.09
N GLU A 55 11.28 4.00 -11.21
CA GLU A 55 11.24 5.17 -12.08
C GLU A 55 10.54 6.35 -11.40
N LEU A 56 9.45 6.12 -10.65
CA LEU A 56 8.80 7.18 -9.86
C LEU A 56 9.76 7.79 -8.84
N TYR A 57 10.49 6.96 -8.08
CA TYR A 57 11.47 7.45 -7.10
C TYR A 57 12.62 8.22 -7.77
N LYS A 58 13.07 7.76 -8.94
CA LYS A 58 14.08 8.47 -9.73
C LYS A 58 13.60 9.85 -10.19
N GLN A 59 12.38 9.95 -10.72
CA GLN A 59 11.82 11.22 -11.16
C GLN A 59 11.57 12.18 -9.97
N SER A 60 11.06 11.67 -8.86
CA SER A 60 10.89 12.44 -7.62
C SER A 60 12.23 12.99 -7.13
N LYS A 61 13.27 12.15 -7.07
CA LYS A 61 14.62 12.58 -6.69
C LYS A 61 15.16 13.64 -7.64
N ALA A 62 15.05 13.43 -8.95
CA ALA A 62 15.53 14.36 -9.96
C ALA A 62 14.88 15.75 -9.83
N PHE A 63 13.58 15.79 -9.51
CA PHE A 63 12.87 17.05 -9.26
C PHE A 63 13.42 17.79 -8.02
N PHE A 64 13.61 17.09 -6.91
CA PHE A 64 14.13 17.72 -5.67
C PHE A 64 15.64 18.01 -5.72
N ASP A 65 16.39 17.38 -6.63
CA ASP A 65 17.80 17.70 -6.89
C ASP A 65 17.97 18.99 -7.72
N LEU A 66 16.89 19.58 -8.26
CA LEU A 66 16.98 20.84 -9.00
C LEU A 66 17.49 21.97 -8.10
N PRO A 67 18.35 22.86 -8.62
CA PRO A 67 18.87 23.98 -7.84
C PRO A 67 17.73 24.92 -7.45
N ILE A 68 17.69 25.28 -6.17
CA ILE A 68 16.68 26.19 -5.60
C ILE A 68 16.87 27.65 -6.00
N TYR A 69 18.01 28.01 -6.63
CA TYR A 69 18.28 29.34 -7.13
C TYR A 69 19.08 29.28 -8.45
N GLY A 70 18.65 30.10 -9.41
CA GLY A 70 19.36 30.37 -10.66
C GLY A 70 19.59 31.87 -10.81
N PHE A 71 20.57 32.40 -10.08
CA PHE A 71 21.33 33.63 -10.38
C PHE A 71 22.71 33.49 -9.74
#